data_AF-A0A944VSF5-F1
#
_entry.id   AF-A0A944VSF5-F1
#
_cell.length_a   1.000
_cell.length_b   1.000
_cell.length_c   1.000
_cell.angle_alpha   90.00
_cell.angle_beta   90.00
_cell.angle_gamma   90.00
#
_symmetry.space_group_name_H-M   'P 1'
#
loop_
_entity.id
_entity.type
_entity.pdbx_description
1 polymer ?
#
loop_
_entity_poly.entity_id
_entity_poly.type
_entity_poly.pdbx_seq_one_letter_code
_entity_poly.pdbx_strand_id
1 'polypeptide(L)'
;YCYYVAGVVGEMLTELFCDYSEEIDQNRDELMKLSVSFGQALQMTNILKDIWEDHHRGACWLPRDVFNKFNVDITSKTPGGRSEGFKKGLSELVGVAHAHLDNALRYSLILPPHEKGLRRFCLWALGMAVLTLCKINKNPWFTEGSQVKISRRSVKATILFSNLGVSHNGVLKLLYNIAGRNLPVFDISEKNVKAADSL
;
A
#
# COMPACT_ATOMS: atom_id res chain seq x y z
N TYR A 1 -4.36 13.63 3.49
CA TYR A 1 -3.00 13.40 4.01
C TYR A 1 -2.15 12.54 3.08
N CYS A 2 -2.44 11.25 2.88
CA CYS A 2 -1.60 10.35 2.07
C CYS A 2 -1.33 10.85 0.63
N TYR A 3 -2.29 11.53 0.01
CA TYR A 3 -2.08 12.20 -1.28
C TYR A 3 -0.89 13.18 -1.23
N TYR A 4 -0.91 14.15 -0.31
CA TYR A 4 0.09 15.21 -0.23
C TYR A 4 1.50 14.74 0.16
N VAL A 5 1.63 13.64 0.90
CA VAL A 5 2.95 13.16 1.38
C VAL A 5 3.54 12.03 0.53
N ALA A 6 2.73 11.36 -0.28
CA ALA A 6 3.17 10.20 -1.06
C ALA A 6 2.49 10.08 -2.43
N GLY A 7 1.23 10.48 -2.57
CA GLY A 7 0.55 10.51 -3.88
C GLY A 7 1.25 11.43 -4.88
N VAL A 8 1.61 12.65 -4.46
CA VAL A 8 2.38 13.62 -5.26
C VAL A 8 3.78 13.10 -5.64
N VAL A 9 4.38 12.25 -4.79
CA VAL A 9 5.66 11.58 -5.10
C VAL A 9 5.46 10.54 -6.19
N GLY A 10 4.32 9.85 -6.18
CA GLY A 10 3.90 8.96 -7.27
C GLY A 10 3.78 9.71 -8.60
N GLU A 11 3.03 10.81 -8.61
CA GLU A 11 2.87 11.69 -9.79
C GLU A 11 4.23 12.18 -10.31
N MET A 12 5.08 12.71 -9.44
CA MET A 12 6.42 13.17 -9.80
C MET A 12 7.29 12.07 -10.43
N LEU A 13 7.29 10.86 -9.84
CA LEU A 13 8.05 9.74 -10.41
C LEU A 13 7.49 9.29 -11.75
N THR A 14 6.17 9.33 -11.94
CA THR A 14 5.52 9.03 -13.21
C THR A 14 5.94 10.03 -14.29
N GLU A 15 5.91 11.33 -13.99
CA GLU A 15 6.41 12.39 -14.87
C GLU A 15 7.86 12.10 -15.30
N LEU A 16 8.75 11.78 -14.35
CA LEU A 16 10.14 11.42 -14.65
C LEU A 16 10.27 10.17 -15.53
N PHE A 17 9.40 9.17 -15.38
CA PHE A 17 9.44 7.96 -16.21
C PHE A 17 8.94 8.23 -17.64
N CYS A 18 7.91 9.07 -17.78
CA CYS A 18 7.39 9.51 -19.07
C CYS A 18 8.40 10.38 -19.81
N ASP A 19 9.07 11.32 -19.12
CA ASP A 19 10.14 12.14 -19.71
C ASP A 19 11.35 11.31 -20.15
N TYR A 20 11.62 10.19 -19.46
CA TYR A 20 12.72 9.28 -19.78
C TYR A 20 12.43 8.36 -20.99
N SER A 21 11.17 7.96 -21.22
CA SER A 21 10.82 6.95 -22.23
C SER A 21 9.50 7.26 -22.93
N GLU A 22 9.56 7.47 -24.25
CA GLU A 22 8.38 7.71 -25.10
C GLU A 22 7.35 6.56 -25.04
N GLU A 23 7.79 5.32 -24.89
CA GLU A 23 6.88 4.16 -24.75
C GLU A 23 6.10 4.20 -23.42
N ILE A 24 6.73 4.69 -22.36
CA ILE A 24 6.05 4.93 -21.08
C ILE A 24 5.10 6.12 -21.21
N ASP A 25 5.53 7.20 -21.88
CA ASP A 25 4.74 8.41 -22.10
C ASP A 25 3.43 8.14 -22.86
N GLN A 26 3.42 7.19 -23.79
CA GLN A 26 2.19 6.73 -24.47
C GLN A 26 1.10 6.23 -23.50
N ASN A 27 1.47 5.84 -22.28
CA ASN A 27 0.57 5.37 -21.24
C ASN A 27 0.39 6.40 -20.09
N ARG A 28 0.84 7.64 -20.26
CA ARG A 28 0.86 8.70 -19.23
C ARG A 28 -0.45 8.84 -18.48
N ASP A 29 -1.57 8.98 -19.19
CA ASP A 29 -2.88 9.21 -18.56
C ASP A 29 -3.29 8.10 -17.59
N GLU A 30 -3.02 6.85 -17.97
CA GLU A 30 -3.31 5.68 -17.15
C GLU A 30 -2.33 5.56 -15.97
N LEU A 31 -1.03 5.79 -16.23
CA LEU A 31 0.00 5.77 -15.21
C LEU A 31 -0.25 6.85 -14.15
N MET A 32 -0.61 8.07 -14.55
CA MET A 32 -0.90 9.19 -13.65
C MET A 32 -2.13 8.91 -12.76
N LYS A 33 -3.18 8.29 -13.29
CA LYS A 33 -4.33 7.87 -12.47
C LYS A 33 -3.93 6.85 -11.40
N LEU A 34 -3.03 5.92 -11.75
CA LEU A 34 -2.59 4.85 -10.85
C LEU A 34 -1.47 5.28 -9.89
N SER A 35 -0.70 6.31 -10.23
CA SER A 35 0.48 6.77 -9.47
C SER A 35 0.11 7.27 -8.08
N VAL A 36 -1.00 8.02 -7.97
CA VAL A 36 -1.56 8.49 -6.70
C VAL A 36 -1.87 7.30 -5.79
N SER A 37 -2.54 6.28 -6.35
CA SER A 37 -2.88 5.06 -5.63
C SER A 37 -1.63 4.30 -5.19
N PHE A 38 -0.57 4.28 -6.01
CA PHE A 38 0.70 3.66 -5.65
C PHE A 38 1.30 4.33 -4.40
N GLY A 39 1.46 5.66 -4.43
CA GLY A 39 2.00 6.41 -3.30
C GLY A 39 1.15 6.24 -2.03
N GLN A 40 -0.16 6.29 -2.17
CA GLN A 40 -1.10 6.06 -1.07
C GLN A 40 -0.94 4.66 -0.46
N ALA A 41 -0.80 3.60 -1.27
CA ALA A 41 -0.61 2.24 -0.79
C ALA A 41 0.61 2.11 0.14
N LEU A 42 1.75 2.69 -0.27
CA LEU A 42 2.98 2.67 0.51
C LEU A 42 2.85 3.47 1.80
N GLN A 43 2.26 4.67 1.72
CA GLN A 43 2.08 5.52 2.89
C GLN A 43 1.11 4.91 3.92
N MET A 44 0.00 4.34 3.45
CA MET A 44 -0.95 3.64 4.32
C MET A 44 -0.30 2.44 4.98
N THR A 45 0.51 1.67 4.24
CA THR A 45 1.23 0.53 4.82
C THR A 45 2.20 0.96 5.92
N ASN A 46 2.89 2.10 5.75
CA ASN A 46 3.75 2.65 6.80
C ASN A 46 2.93 3.13 8.01
N ILE A 47 1.85 3.89 7.81
CA ILE A 47 0.95 4.32 8.88
C ILE A 47 0.46 3.11 9.70
N LEU A 48 0.05 2.02 9.03
CA LEU A 48 -0.44 0.83 9.71
C LEU A 48 0.65 0.03 10.43
N LYS A 49 1.89 0.05 9.93
CA LYS A 49 3.03 -0.63 10.54
C LYS A 49 3.54 0.14 11.77
N ASP A 50 3.48 1.48 11.72
CA ASP A 50 4.09 2.40 12.68
C ASP A 50 3.09 2.97 13.72
N ILE A 51 1.83 2.49 13.75
CA ILE A 51 0.72 2.97 14.63
C ILE A 51 1.20 3.28 16.04
N TRP A 52 1.86 2.30 16.69
CA TRP A 52 2.26 2.43 18.08
C TRP A 52 3.47 3.33 18.25
N GLU A 53 4.41 3.30 17.32
CA GLU A 53 5.60 4.15 17.37
C GLU A 53 5.22 5.62 17.20
N ASP A 54 4.25 5.91 16.33
CA ASP A 54 3.65 7.24 16.19
C ASP A 54 2.87 7.65 17.43
N HIS A 55 2.08 6.73 18.03
CA HIS A 55 1.35 7.01 19.27
C HIS A 55 2.29 7.36 20.43
N HIS A 56 3.42 6.66 20.59
CA HIS A 56 4.44 6.98 21.60
C HIS A 56 5.05 8.38 21.39
N ARG A 57 5.07 8.89 20.15
CA ARG A 57 5.51 10.25 19.80
C ARG A 57 4.40 11.30 19.94
N GLY A 58 3.20 10.90 20.35
CA GLY A 58 2.04 11.78 20.46
C GLY A 58 1.34 12.07 19.12
N ALA A 59 1.57 11.26 18.09
CA ALA A 59 0.93 11.37 16.78
C ALA A 59 -0.09 10.25 16.55
N CYS A 60 -1.14 10.54 15.79
CA CYS A 60 -2.11 9.54 15.34
C CYS A 60 -2.55 9.86 13.90
N TRP A 61 -2.26 8.93 12.99
CA TRP A 61 -2.58 9.07 11.56
C TRP A 61 -3.79 8.23 11.13
N LEU A 62 -4.40 7.52 12.09
CA LEU A 62 -5.56 6.68 11.82
C LEU A 62 -6.82 7.54 11.59
N PRO A 63 -7.64 7.23 10.58
CA PRO A 63 -8.86 7.98 10.29
C PRO A 63 -9.96 7.71 11.33
N ARG A 64 -10.39 8.77 12.04
CA ARG A 64 -11.41 8.68 13.11
C ARG A 64 -12.73 8.09 12.62
N ASP A 65 -13.16 8.44 11.41
CA ASP A 65 -14.41 7.96 10.81
C ASP A 65 -14.45 6.44 10.66
N VAL A 66 -13.31 5.80 10.37
CA VAL A 66 -13.24 4.33 10.26
C VAL A 66 -13.43 3.66 11.63
N PHE A 67 -12.78 4.18 12.67
CA PHE A 67 -12.84 3.58 14.00
C PHE A 67 -14.11 3.93 14.78
N ASN A 68 -14.69 5.11 14.53
CA ASN A 68 -15.97 5.52 15.13
C ASN A 68 -17.12 4.57 14.73
N LYS A 69 -17.12 4.01 13.50
CA LYS A 69 -18.08 2.97 13.07
C LYS A 69 -18.10 1.75 14.00
N PHE A 70 -16.98 1.49 14.67
CA PHE A 70 -16.79 0.37 15.57
C PHE A 70 -16.74 0.79 17.04
N ASN A 71 -17.19 2.00 17.36
CA ASN A 71 -17.20 2.59 18.71
C ASN A 71 -15.81 2.63 19.36
N VAL A 72 -14.76 2.91 18.57
CA VAL A 72 -13.38 3.03 19.07
C VAL A 72 -12.90 4.48 18.98
N ASP A 73 -12.57 5.04 20.14
CA ASP A 73 -11.90 6.33 20.22
C ASP A 73 -10.38 6.15 20.13
N ILE A 74 -9.85 6.44 18.94
CA ILE A 74 -8.42 6.40 18.63
C ILE A 74 -7.62 7.60 19.17
N THR A 75 -8.27 8.57 19.80
CA THR A 75 -7.60 9.71 20.47
C THR A 75 -7.28 9.43 21.94
N SER A 76 -7.81 8.33 22.49
CA SER A 76 -7.52 7.90 23.86
C SER A 76 -6.06 7.49 24.05
N LYS A 77 -5.52 7.66 25.27
CA LYS A 77 -4.11 7.32 25.63
C LYS A 77 -3.76 5.83 25.47
N THR A 78 -4.76 4.98 25.32
CA THR A 78 -4.63 3.56 25.00
C THR A 78 -5.53 3.26 23.80
N PRO A 79 -5.16 3.72 22.59
CA PRO A 79 -5.99 3.51 21.40
C PRO A 79 -6.16 2.01 21.23
N GLY A 80 -7.38 1.51 21.38
CA GLY A 80 -7.72 0.11 21.16
C GLY A 80 -6.81 -0.87 21.92
N GLY A 81 -7.18 -1.21 23.16
CA GLY A 81 -6.75 -2.48 23.77
C GLY A 81 -7.09 -3.69 22.87
N ARG A 82 -7.16 -4.91 23.42
CA ARG A 82 -7.63 -6.07 22.64
C ARG A 82 -9.14 -6.03 22.32
N SER A 83 -9.63 -4.90 21.79
CA SER A 83 -11.01 -4.64 21.41
C SER A 83 -11.26 -5.13 19.99
N GLU A 84 -12.35 -5.86 19.80
CA GLU A 84 -12.73 -6.35 18.47
C GLU A 84 -13.04 -5.19 17.51
N GLY A 85 -13.50 -4.04 18.02
CA GLY A 85 -13.72 -2.85 17.21
C GLY A 85 -12.44 -2.30 16.58
N PHE A 86 -11.32 -2.28 17.31
CA PHE A 86 -10.05 -1.82 16.77
C PHE A 86 -9.54 -2.78 15.70
N LYS A 87 -9.65 -4.09 15.94
CA LYS A 87 -9.30 -5.11 14.95
C LYS A 87 -10.13 -4.98 13.67
N LYS A 88 -11.43 -4.68 13.76
CA LYS A 88 -12.29 -4.41 12.60
C LYS A 88 -11.85 -3.16 11.83
N GLY A 89 -11.60 -2.06 12.52
CA GLY A 89 -11.07 -0.83 11.89
C GLY A 89 -9.72 -1.05 11.22
N LEU A 90 -8.82 -1.78 11.88
CA LEU A 90 -7.52 -2.17 11.31
C LEU A 90 -7.70 -3.04 10.07
N SER A 91 -8.60 -4.03 10.11
CA SER A 91 -8.92 -4.89 8.96
C SER A 91 -9.48 -4.09 7.78
N GLU A 92 -10.34 -3.10 8.02
CA GLU A 92 -10.84 -2.19 6.98
C GLU A 92 -9.69 -1.42 6.33
N LEU A 93 -8.78 -0.85 7.11
CA LEU A 93 -7.63 -0.10 6.58
C LEU A 93 -6.62 -0.97 5.85
N VAL A 94 -6.38 -2.20 6.32
CA VAL A 94 -5.57 -3.18 5.59
C VAL A 94 -6.21 -3.48 4.23
N GLY A 95 -7.53 -3.66 4.18
CA GLY A 95 -8.26 -3.87 2.93
C GLY A 95 -8.14 -2.68 1.97
N VAL A 96 -8.28 -1.45 2.47
CA VAL A 96 -8.12 -0.23 1.66
C VAL A 96 -6.68 -0.12 1.13
N ALA A 97 -5.67 -0.36 1.97
CA ALA A 97 -4.28 -0.36 1.54
C ALA A 97 -3.99 -1.44 0.48
N HIS A 98 -4.59 -2.63 0.64
CA HIS A 98 -4.48 -3.73 -0.31
C HIS A 98 -5.10 -3.38 -1.67
N ALA A 99 -6.28 -2.75 -1.70
CA ALA A 99 -6.89 -2.27 -2.93
C ALA A 99 -6.02 -1.23 -3.66
N HIS A 100 -5.34 -0.35 -2.92
CA HIS A 100 -4.36 0.56 -3.51
C HIS A 100 -3.11 -0.16 -4.03
N LEU A 101 -2.69 -1.28 -3.41
CA LEU A 101 -1.61 -2.14 -3.92
C LEU A 101 -2.00 -2.87 -5.20
N ASP A 102 -3.29 -3.19 -5.42
CA ASP A 102 -3.77 -3.75 -6.69
C ASP A 102 -3.55 -2.76 -7.84
N ASN A 103 -3.85 -1.48 -7.61
CA ASN A 103 -3.55 -0.40 -8.55
C ASN A 103 -2.04 -0.20 -8.74
N ALA A 104 -1.25 -0.31 -7.67
CA ALA A 104 0.21 -0.25 -7.74
C ALA A 104 0.80 -1.41 -8.57
N LEU A 105 0.19 -2.60 -8.50
CA LEU A 105 0.54 -3.72 -9.35
C LEU A 105 0.20 -3.38 -10.80
N ARG A 106 -1.01 -2.92 -11.09
CA ARG A 106 -1.42 -2.52 -12.45
C ARG A 106 -0.44 -1.50 -13.05
N TYR A 107 -0.08 -0.47 -12.29
CA TYR A 107 0.95 0.51 -12.66
C TYR A 107 2.27 -0.18 -13.05
N SER A 108 2.78 -1.07 -12.19
CA SER A 108 4.04 -1.80 -12.40
C SER A 108 4.03 -2.75 -13.60
N LEU A 109 2.84 -3.14 -14.07
CA LEU A 109 2.65 -4.03 -15.21
C LEU A 109 2.44 -3.30 -16.54
N ILE A 110 2.08 -2.01 -16.49
CA ILE A 110 2.04 -1.12 -17.67
C ILE A 110 3.46 -0.78 -18.11
N LEU A 111 4.39 -0.62 -17.15
CA LEU A 111 5.80 -0.38 -17.46
C LEU A 111 6.36 -1.47 -18.40
N PRO A 112 7.07 -1.09 -19.49
CA PRO A 112 7.52 -2.03 -20.51
C PRO A 112 8.36 -3.19 -19.96
N PRO A 113 8.18 -4.44 -20.44
CA PRO A 113 8.91 -5.60 -19.92
C PRO A 113 10.44 -5.55 -20.03
N HIS A 114 10.96 -4.74 -20.95
CA HIS A 114 12.39 -4.51 -21.11
C HIS A 114 12.94 -3.44 -20.15
N GLU A 115 12.08 -2.58 -19.57
CA GLU A 115 12.41 -1.59 -18.53
C GLU A 115 12.57 -2.24 -17.14
N LYS A 116 13.45 -3.25 -17.06
CA LYS A 116 13.62 -4.10 -15.87
C LYS A 116 14.02 -3.30 -14.63
N GLY A 117 14.74 -2.19 -14.79
CA GLY A 117 15.14 -1.31 -13.69
C GLY A 117 13.93 -0.69 -12.98
N LEU A 118 13.09 0.01 -13.75
CA LEU A 118 11.88 0.68 -13.27
C LEU A 118 10.89 -0.35 -12.69
N ARG A 119 10.70 -1.47 -13.38
CA ARG A 119 9.83 -2.54 -12.89
C ARG A 119 10.31 -3.11 -11.56
N ARG A 120 11.61 -3.39 -11.38
CA ARG A 120 12.15 -3.86 -10.10
C ARG A 120 11.95 -2.84 -8.99
N PHE A 121 12.22 -1.57 -9.26
CA PHE A 121 12.03 -0.50 -8.31
C PHE A 121 10.59 -0.50 -7.75
N CYS A 122 9.58 -0.52 -8.63
CA CYS A 122 8.18 -0.58 -8.22
C CYS A 122 7.83 -1.91 -7.51
N LEU A 123 8.26 -3.05 -8.06
CA LEU A 123 7.93 -4.37 -7.52
C LEU A 123 8.55 -4.64 -6.14
N TRP A 124 9.72 -4.07 -5.83
CA TRP A 124 10.31 -4.19 -4.50
C TRP A 124 9.49 -3.42 -3.46
N ALA A 125 9.12 -2.17 -3.76
CA ALA A 125 8.28 -1.37 -2.87
C ALA A 125 6.94 -2.07 -2.62
N LEU A 126 6.28 -2.51 -3.69
CA LEU A 126 5.01 -3.22 -3.64
C LEU A 126 5.12 -4.54 -2.86
N GLY A 127 6.12 -5.37 -3.15
CA GLY A 127 6.30 -6.66 -2.48
C GLY A 127 6.57 -6.51 -0.98
N MET A 128 7.35 -5.51 -0.56
CA MET A 128 7.56 -5.22 0.85
C MET A 128 6.29 -4.72 1.54
N ALA A 129 5.46 -3.93 0.84
CA ALA A 129 4.20 -3.46 1.36
C ALA A 129 3.20 -4.61 1.59
N VAL A 130 3.00 -5.48 0.59
CA VAL A 130 2.16 -6.68 0.72
C VAL A 130 2.58 -7.54 1.92
N LEU A 131 3.87 -7.84 2.04
CA LEU A 131 4.38 -8.67 3.13
C LEU A 131 4.18 -8.02 4.51
N THR A 132 4.28 -6.70 4.59
CA THR A 132 4.00 -5.93 5.81
C THR A 132 2.51 -6.01 6.16
N LEU A 133 1.61 -5.78 5.20
CA LEU A 133 0.17 -5.93 5.42
C LEU A 133 -0.21 -7.35 5.84
N CYS A 134 0.41 -8.39 5.25
CA CYS A 134 0.17 -9.77 5.64
C CYS A 134 0.58 -10.05 7.09
N LYS A 135 1.66 -9.43 7.57
CA LYS A 135 2.07 -9.54 8.98
C LYS A 135 1.12 -8.82 9.92
N ILE A 136 0.66 -7.62 9.56
CA ILE A 136 -0.33 -6.86 10.33
C ILE A 136 -1.65 -7.65 10.41
N ASN A 137 -2.14 -8.15 9.28
CA ASN A 137 -3.37 -8.94 9.22
C ASN A 137 -3.28 -10.25 10.04
N LYS A 138 -2.11 -10.90 10.06
CA LYS A 138 -1.87 -12.11 10.86
C LYS A 138 -1.76 -11.82 12.36
N ASN A 139 -1.28 -10.63 12.73
CA ASN A 139 -1.11 -10.23 14.12
C ASN A 139 -1.76 -8.85 14.38
N PRO A 140 -3.10 -8.75 14.41
CA PRO A 140 -3.80 -7.48 14.59
C PRO A 140 -3.63 -6.87 15.99
N TRP A 141 -3.09 -7.65 16.94
CA TRP A 141 -2.86 -7.24 18.33
C TRP A 141 -1.40 -6.88 18.61
N PHE A 142 -0.61 -6.64 17.56
CA PHE A 142 0.75 -6.17 17.73
C PHE A 142 0.75 -4.85 18.51
N THR A 143 1.82 -4.58 19.25
CA THR A 143 2.00 -3.39 20.10
C THR A 143 3.23 -2.58 19.71
N GLU A 144 4.05 -3.11 18.80
CA GLU A 144 5.28 -2.49 18.31
C GLU A 144 5.51 -2.89 16.85
N GLY A 145 6.07 -2.00 16.02
CA GLY A 145 6.34 -2.28 14.61
C GLY A 145 7.33 -3.43 14.41
N SER A 146 8.19 -3.69 15.41
CA SER A 146 9.12 -4.83 15.44
C SER A 146 8.43 -6.19 15.23
N GLN A 147 7.20 -6.35 15.73
CA GLN A 147 6.42 -7.59 15.66
C GLN A 147 5.86 -7.86 14.26
N VAL A 148 5.62 -6.80 13.48
CA VAL A 148 5.11 -6.86 12.10
C VAL A 148 6.17 -6.54 11.05
N LYS A 149 7.43 -6.32 11.47
CA LYS A 149 8.58 -6.04 10.61
C LYS A 149 8.91 -7.22 9.71
N ILE A 150 9.03 -7.00 8.40
CA ILE A 150 9.48 -8.02 7.45
C ILE A 150 10.94 -8.43 7.71
N SER A 151 11.25 -9.72 7.54
CA SER A 151 12.61 -10.21 7.79
C SER A 151 13.54 -9.89 6.62
N ARG A 152 14.86 -9.82 6.87
CA ARG A 152 15.86 -9.69 5.78
C ARG A 152 15.77 -10.84 4.76
N ARG A 153 15.36 -12.03 5.20
CA ARG A 153 15.13 -13.19 4.31
C ARG A 153 13.94 -12.95 3.39
N SER A 154 12.85 -12.40 3.92
CA SER A 154 11.66 -12.02 3.15
C SER A 154 12.00 -10.95 2.11
N VAL A 155 12.79 -9.94 2.48
CA VAL A 155 13.28 -8.91 1.54
C VAL A 155 14.11 -9.53 0.42
N LYS A 156 15.08 -10.40 0.77
CA LYS A 156 15.89 -11.12 -0.23
C LYS A 156 15.03 -11.98 -1.15
N ALA A 157 14.00 -12.64 -0.62
CA ALA A 157 13.06 -13.42 -1.40
C ALA A 157 12.27 -12.53 -2.38
N THR A 158 11.74 -11.39 -1.93
CA THR A 158 11.07 -10.41 -2.80
C THR A 158 11.98 -9.97 -3.95
N ILE A 159 13.24 -9.65 -3.66
CA ILE A 159 14.23 -9.27 -4.68
C ILE A 159 14.47 -10.43 -5.65
N LEU A 160 14.74 -11.64 -5.15
CA LEU A 160 15.00 -12.81 -5.98
C LEU A 160 13.84 -13.17 -6.91
N PHE A 161 12.61 -13.19 -6.38
CA PHE A 161 11.42 -13.51 -7.17
C PHE A 161 11.11 -12.42 -8.20
N SER A 162 11.28 -11.15 -7.84
CA SER A 162 11.12 -10.06 -8.80
C SER A 162 12.12 -10.18 -9.95
N ASN A 163 13.36 -10.62 -9.71
CA ASN A 163 14.38 -10.76 -10.75
C ASN A 163 14.10 -11.89 -11.75
N LEU A 164 13.54 -13.01 -11.30
CA LEU A 164 13.23 -14.16 -12.15
C LEU A 164 11.99 -13.93 -13.04
N GLY A 165 11.07 -13.07 -12.60
CA GLY A 165 9.78 -12.83 -13.27
C GLY A 165 9.55 -11.42 -13.77
N VAL A 166 10.53 -10.50 -13.67
CA VAL A 166 10.31 -9.05 -13.93
C VAL A 166 9.72 -8.75 -15.30
N SER A 167 10.00 -9.56 -16.32
CA SER A 167 9.49 -9.35 -17.68
C SER A 167 8.17 -10.10 -17.97
N HIS A 168 7.67 -10.91 -17.04
CA HIS A 168 6.49 -11.76 -17.24
C HIS A 168 5.32 -11.31 -16.37
N ASN A 169 4.40 -10.54 -16.95
CA ASN A 169 3.24 -9.98 -16.24
C ASN A 169 2.39 -11.05 -15.55
N GLY A 170 2.20 -12.21 -16.19
CA GLY A 170 1.43 -13.32 -15.60
C GLY A 170 2.06 -13.88 -14.33
N VAL A 171 3.38 -14.05 -14.30
CA VAL A 171 4.12 -14.54 -13.12
C VAL A 171 4.02 -13.53 -11.99
N LEU A 172 4.19 -12.23 -12.28
CA LEU A 172 4.09 -11.17 -11.28
C LEU A 172 2.68 -11.08 -10.67
N LYS A 173 1.63 -11.18 -11.49
CA LYS A 173 0.24 -11.25 -11.02
C LYS A 173 0.02 -12.46 -10.12
N LEU A 174 0.47 -13.64 -10.54
CA LEU A 174 0.33 -14.87 -9.76
C LEU A 174 1.02 -14.76 -8.40
N LEU A 175 2.28 -14.30 -8.38
CA LEU A 175 3.05 -14.13 -7.14
C LEU A 175 2.39 -13.12 -6.19
N TYR A 176 1.92 -11.99 -6.72
CA TYR A 176 1.19 -11.00 -5.95
C TYR A 176 -0.08 -11.59 -5.33
N ASN A 177 -0.91 -12.26 -6.14
CA ASN A 177 -2.15 -12.88 -5.68
C ASN A 177 -1.89 -13.96 -4.62
N ILE A 178 -0.84 -14.77 -4.78
CA ILE A 178 -0.44 -15.77 -3.77
C ILE A 178 0.00 -15.10 -2.47
N ALA A 179 0.80 -14.03 -2.54
CA ALA A 179 1.30 -13.33 -1.37
C ALA A 179 0.18 -12.61 -0.61
N GLY A 180 -0.75 -11.99 -1.32
CA GLY A 180 -1.87 -11.20 -0.79
C GLY A 180 -3.15 -12.00 -0.51
N ARG A 181 -3.22 -13.30 -0.81
CA ARG A 181 -4.46 -14.11 -0.78
C ARG A 181 -5.28 -14.06 0.53
N ASN A 182 -4.64 -13.76 1.65
CA ASN A 182 -5.29 -13.71 2.96
C ASN A 182 -5.62 -12.28 3.41
N LEU A 183 -5.28 -11.27 2.62
CA LEU A 183 -5.58 -9.88 2.92
C LEU A 183 -7.08 -9.62 2.65
N PRO A 184 -7.73 -8.78 3.47
CA PRO A 184 -9.08 -8.31 3.20
C PRO A 184 -9.17 -7.67 1.82
N VAL A 185 -10.29 -7.87 1.15
CA VAL A 185 -10.64 -7.18 -0.10
C VAL A 185 -11.55 -6.02 0.25
N PHE A 186 -11.26 -4.85 -0.31
CA PHE A 186 -12.04 -3.64 -0.12
C PHE A 186 -12.24 -2.95 -1.46
N ASP A 187 -13.43 -2.44 -1.72
CA ASP A 187 -13.70 -1.69 -2.94
C ASP A 187 -13.46 -0.19 -2.70
N ILE A 188 -12.46 0.38 -3.37
CA ILE A 188 -12.12 1.80 -3.29
C ILE A 188 -12.80 2.66 -4.36
N SER A 189 -13.60 2.06 -5.26
CA SER A 189 -14.32 2.79 -6.31
C SER A 189 -15.37 3.76 -5.76
N GLU A 190 -15.96 3.49 -4.60
CA GLU A 190 -17.02 4.33 -4.00
C GLU A 190 -16.51 5.65 -3.37
N LYS A 191 -15.23 5.74 -2.97
CA LYS A 191 -14.71 6.95 -2.31
C LYS A 191 -14.25 8.04 -3.26
N ASN A 192 -13.88 7.70 -4.50
CA ASN A 192 -13.43 8.68 -5.50
C ASN A 192 -14.59 9.50 -6.08
N VAL A 193 -15.83 9.00 -6.02
CA VAL A 193 -17.02 9.73 -6.49
C VAL A 193 -17.35 10.90 -5.55
N LYS A 194 -17.30 10.70 -4.23
CA LYS A 194 -17.64 11.77 -3.26
C LYS A 194 -16.61 12.91 -3.18
N ALA A 195 -15.36 12.66 -3.52
CA ALA A 195 -14.31 13.69 -3.54
C ALA A 195 -14.33 14.55 -4.82
N ALA A 196 -14.84 14.01 -5.93
CA ALA A 196 -15.00 14.75 -7.18
C ALA A 196 -16.27 15.63 -7.18
N ASP A 197 -17.32 15.24 -6.45
CA ASP A 197 -18.56 16.02 -6.31
C ASP A 197 -18.47 17.16 -5.27
N SER A 198 -17.29 17.41 -4.69
CA SER A 198 -17.07 18.44 -3.67
C SER A 198 -16.01 19.50 -4.06
N LEU A 199 -15.70 19.60 -5.35
CA LEU A 199 -14.94 20.68 -5.99
C LEU A 199 -15.81 21.37 -7.04
#